data_AF-A0A6P0UCK8-F1
#
_entry.id   AF-A0A6P0UCK8-F1
#
_cell.length_a   1.000
_cell.length_b   1.000
_cell.length_c   1.000
_cell.angle_alpha   90.00
_cell.angle_beta   90.00
_cell.angle_gamma   90.00
#
_symmetry.space_group_name_H-M   'P 1'
#
loop_
_entity.id
_entity.type
_entity.pdbx_description
1 polymer ?
#
loop_
_entity_poly.entity_id
_entity_poly.type
_entity_poly.pdbx_seq_one_letter_code
_entity_poly.pdbx_strand_id
1 'polypeptide(L)'
;MESNRIEQLLEKYFEAHTTEAEERDLRKYFSGDQVAEHLEPYRPMFAYFSEAKQERSVRQVPLKTRRHLYQWISVAAMVVLVAGVYFGKQYQERKEAEYAYLQTKKALGLLAANLDRGKEKVAYLHEFEETKQKIYKNN
;
A
#
# COMPACT_ATOMS: atom_id res chain seq x y z
N MET A 1 -10.29 46.05 -49.87
CA MET A 1 -11.16 46.11 -48.67
C MET A 1 -10.57 45.32 -47.51
N GLU A 2 -9.92 44.17 -47.74
CA GLU A 2 -9.25 43.40 -46.67
C GLU A 2 -8.00 44.09 -46.06
N SER A 3 -7.21 44.84 -46.85
CA SER A 3 -5.97 45.48 -46.37
C SER A 3 -6.20 46.51 -45.25
N ASN A 4 -7.21 47.37 -45.37
CA ASN A 4 -7.54 48.37 -44.34
C ASN A 4 -7.87 47.74 -42.98
N ARG A 5 -8.48 46.54 -42.96
CA ARG A 5 -8.77 45.83 -41.71
C ARG A 5 -7.50 45.31 -41.06
N ILE A 6 -6.56 44.79 -41.86
CA ILE A 6 -5.27 44.32 -41.37
C ILE A 6 -4.42 45.49 -40.85
N GLU A 7 -4.43 46.64 -41.52
CA GLU A 7 -3.76 47.86 -41.07
C GLU A 7 -4.26 48.30 -39.68
N GLN A 8 -5.58 48.35 -39.48
CA GLN A 8 -6.17 48.68 -38.17
C GLN A 8 -5.77 47.68 -37.09
N LEU A 9 -5.73 46.39 -37.42
CA LEU A 9 -5.28 45.35 -36.50
C LEU A 9 -3.78 45.46 -36.19
N LEU A 10 -2.97 45.89 -37.16
CA LEU A 10 -1.54 46.09 -37.00
C LEU A 10 -1.24 47.27 -36.07
N GLU A 11 -1.96 48.39 -36.23
CA GLU A 11 -1.87 49.54 -35.34
C GLU A 11 -2.23 49.14 -33.91
N LYS A 12 -3.36 48.45 -33.75
CA LYS A 12 -3.80 47.91 -32.45
C LYS A 12 -2.78 46.95 -31.83
N TYR A 13 -2.08 46.17 -32.66
CA TYR A 13 -1.03 45.24 -32.23
C TYR A 13 0.19 46.01 -31.72
N PHE A 14 0.60 47.08 -32.41
CA PHE A 14 1.68 47.95 -31.96
C PHE A 14 1.34 48.73 -30.67
N GLU A 15 0.07 49.06 -30.48
CA GLU A 15 -0.44 49.63 -29.22
C GLU A 15 -0.67 48.58 -28.11
N ALA A 16 -0.41 47.29 -28.38
CA ALA A 16 -0.63 46.17 -27.47
C ALA A 16 -2.09 46.02 -26.97
N HIS A 17 -3.06 46.39 -27.81
CA HIS A 17 -4.50 46.30 -27.51
C HIS A 17 -5.19 45.12 -28.21
N THR A 18 -4.46 44.26 -28.92
CA THR A 18 -5.00 43.09 -29.61
C THR A 18 -5.48 41.98 -28.68
N THR A 19 -6.50 41.26 -29.12
CA THR A 19 -6.99 40.03 -28.51
C THR A 19 -6.33 38.80 -29.16
N GLU A 20 -6.35 37.64 -28.49
CA GLU A 20 -5.80 36.40 -29.07
C GLU A 20 -6.43 36.02 -30.41
N ALA A 21 -7.72 36.31 -30.62
CA ALA A 21 -8.41 36.02 -31.87
C ALA A 21 -7.90 36.91 -33.02
N GLU A 22 -7.71 38.20 -32.75
CA GLU A 22 -7.16 39.17 -33.71
C GLU A 22 -5.71 38.86 -34.08
N GLU A 23 -4.89 38.42 -33.12
CA GLU A 23 -3.52 37.99 -33.40
C GLU A 23 -3.45 36.71 -34.24
N ARG A 24 -4.41 35.79 -34.08
CA ARG A 24 -4.53 34.62 -34.96
C ARG A 24 -4.87 35.03 -36.38
N ASP A 25 -5.73 36.03 -36.55
CA ASP A 25 -6.07 36.58 -37.86
C ASP A 25 -4.86 37.26 -38.53
N LEU A 26 -4.09 38.06 -37.78
CA LEU A 26 -2.83 38.64 -38.26
C LEU A 26 -1.84 37.55 -38.68
N ARG A 27 -1.62 36.54 -37.84
CA ARG A 27 -0.73 35.41 -38.17
C ARG A 27 -1.20 34.68 -39.42
N LYS A 28 -2.50 34.45 -39.57
CA LYS A 28 -3.07 33.75 -40.74
C LYS A 28 -2.88 34.56 -42.02
N TYR A 29 -3.07 35.88 -41.97
CA TYR A 29 -2.86 36.77 -43.11
C TYR A 29 -1.39 36.78 -43.56
N PHE A 30 -0.45 36.99 -42.64
CA PHE A 30 0.99 37.03 -42.96
C PHE A 30 1.61 35.66 -43.27
N SER A 31 0.91 34.56 -42.97
CA SER A 31 1.29 33.20 -43.37
C SER A 31 0.85 32.84 -44.80
N GLY A 32 0.03 33.67 -45.45
CA GLY A 32 -0.43 33.45 -46.82
C GLY A 32 0.58 33.87 -47.89
N ASP A 33 0.36 33.43 -49.13
CA ASP A 33 1.24 33.76 -50.26
C ASP A 33 1.01 35.18 -50.81
N GLN A 34 -0.17 35.76 -50.59
CA GLN A 34 -0.55 37.09 -51.09
C GLN A 34 -0.70 38.09 -49.94
N VAL A 35 0.40 38.77 -49.60
CA VAL A 35 0.42 39.91 -48.67
C VAL A 35 0.51 41.19 -49.49
N ALA A 36 -0.26 42.22 -49.10
CA ALA A 36 -0.18 43.53 -49.76
C ALA A 36 1.24 44.12 -49.69
N GLU A 37 1.71 44.73 -50.78
CA GLU A 37 3.09 45.24 -50.95
C GLU A 37 3.55 46.17 -49.81
N HIS A 38 2.67 47.07 -49.36
CA HIS A 38 2.98 48.00 -48.26
C HIS A 38 3.03 47.33 -46.87
N LEU A 39 2.51 46.10 -46.72
CA LEU A 39 2.54 45.33 -45.47
C LEU A 39 3.61 44.24 -45.46
N GLU A 40 4.25 43.99 -46.60
CA GLU A 40 5.33 43.01 -46.74
C GLU A 40 6.46 43.17 -45.69
N PRO A 41 6.88 44.40 -45.30
CA PRO A 41 7.91 44.57 -44.28
C PRO A 41 7.58 43.96 -42.91
N TYR A 42 6.30 43.79 -42.57
CA TYR A 42 5.85 43.27 -41.28
C TYR A 42 5.71 41.74 -41.26
N ARG A 43 5.73 41.09 -42.43
CA ARG A 43 5.64 39.64 -42.58
C ARG A 43 6.60 38.83 -41.67
N PRO A 44 7.90 39.15 -41.56
CA PRO A 44 8.81 38.37 -40.71
C PRO A 44 8.42 38.35 -39.23
N MET A 45 7.70 39.35 -38.72
CA MET A 45 7.24 39.39 -37.32
C MET A 45 6.26 38.26 -37.00
N PHE A 46 5.47 37.83 -37.98
CA PHE A 46 4.43 36.80 -37.81
C PHE A 46 4.81 35.44 -38.42
N ALA A 47 5.74 35.41 -39.37
CA ALA A 47 6.19 34.19 -40.04
C ALA A 47 7.17 33.35 -39.19
N TYR A 48 8.00 33.97 -38.34
CA TYR A 48 9.10 33.31 -37.61
C TYR A 48 8.65 32.12 -36.75
N PHE A 49 7.49 32.21 -36.10
CA PHE A 49 6.98 31.14 -35.23
C PHE A 49 6.59 29.87 -35.99
N SER A 50 6.32 29.96 -37.30
CA SER A 50 6.00 28.79 -38.12
C SER A 50 7.23 27.92 -38.40
N GLU A 51 8.40 28.53 -38.60
CA GLU A 51 9.70 27.86 -38.75
C GLU A 51 10.21 27.37 -37.40
N ALA A 52 10.19 28.22 -36.37
CA ALA A 52 10.67 27.84 -35.03
C ALA A 52 9.88 26.66 -34.42
N LYS A 53 8.61 26.48 -34.78
CA LYS A 53 7.80 25.32 -34.35
C LYS A 53 8.27 23.99 -34.97
N GLN A 54 9.00 24.04 -36.09
CA GLN A 54 9.57 22.86 -36.74
C GLN A 54 10.89 22.44 -36.10
N GLU A 55 11.55 23.34 -35.37
CA GLU A 55 12.75 23.02 -34.60
C GLU A 55 12.38 22.11 -33.42
N ARG A 56 12.52 20.81 -33.64
CA ARG A 56 12.41 19.81 -32.57
C ARG A 56 13.78 19.64 -31.91
N SER A 57 13.83 19.78 -30.59
CA SER A 57 15.02 19.42 -29.81
C SER A 57 15.33 17.94 -30.00
N VAL A 58 16.37 17.64 -30.80
CA VAL A 58 16.84 16.27 -31.09
C VAL A 58 17.61 15.67 -29.91
N ARG A 59 17.85 16.46 -28.86
CA ARG A 59 18.69 16.06 -27.74
C ARG A 59 17.89 15.15 -26.81
N GLN A 60 18.22 13.86 -26.84
CA GLN A 60 17.72 12.92 -25.85
C GLN A 60 18.28 13.30 -24.47
N VAL A 61 17.40 13.72 -23.57
CA VAL A 61 17.75 13.97 -22.17
C VAL A 61 17.73 12.63 -21.44
N PRO A 62 18.85 12.18 -20.82
CA PRO A 62 18.83 10.94 -20.06
C PRO A 62 17.96 11.13 -18.80
N LEU A 63 16.71 10.66 -18.87
CA LEU A 63 15.80 10.66 -17.72
C LEU A 63 16.21 9.54 -16.76
N LYS A 64 16.91 9.89 -15.69
CA LYS A 64 17.25 8.95 -14.61
C LYS A 64 16.01 8.70 -13.75
N THR A 65 15.24 7.66 -14.10
CA THR A 65 14.10 7.21 -13.30
C THR A 65 14.58 6.74 -11.93
N ARG A 66 14.12 7.38 -10.85
CA ARG A 66 14.31 6.89 -9.48
C ARG A 66 13.36 5.71 -9.24
N ARG A 67 13.92 4.56 -8.84
CA ARG A 67 13.13 3.40 -8.40
C ARG A 67 12.67 3.62 -6.96
N HIS A 68 11.37 3.54 -6.74
CA HIS A 68 10.71 3.81 -5.46
C HIS A 68 10.49 2.51 -4.65
N LEU A 69 11.55 1.71 -4.51
CA LEU A 69 11.50 0.44 -3.77
C LEU A 69 11.06 0.63 -2.30
N TYR A 70 11.33 1.79 -1.73
CA TYR A 70 10.98 2.14 -0.35
C TYR A 70 9.48 2.40 -0.11
N GLN A 71 8.67 2.59 -1.16
CA GLN A 71 7.23 2.84 -0.99
C GLN A 71 6.48 1.62 -0.42
N TRP A 72 6.97 0.41 -0.67
CA TRP A 72 6.33 -0.83 -0.23
C TRP A 72 6.79 -1.30 1.15
N ILE A 73 7.81 -0.67 1.74
CA ILE A 73 8.32 -1.05 3.07
C ILE A 73 7.29 -0.76 4.16
N SER A 74 6.57 0.36 4.06
CA SER A 74 5.50 0.70 5.01
C SER A 74 4.37 -0.34 4.99
N VAL A 75 3.99 -0.77 3.79
CA VAL A 75 2.96 -1.80 3.59
C VAL A 75 3.42 -3.15 4.16
N ALA A 76 4.67 -3.55 3.89
CA ALA A 76 5.24 -4.78 4.43
C ALA A 76 5.28 -4.77 5.98
N ALA A 77 5.67 -3.65 6.59
CA ALA A 77 5.71 -3.51 8.05
C ALA A 77 4.33 -3.68 8.68
N MET A 78 3.28 -3.11 8.09
CA MET A 78 1.90 -3.26 8.59
C MET A 78 1.44 -4.72 8.54
N VAL A 79 1.73 -5.44 7.45
CA VAL A 79 1.37 -6.87 7.32
C VAL A 79 2.07 -7.71 8.38
N VAL A 80 3.36 -7.46 8.64
CA VAL A 80 4.13 -8.17 9.67
C VAL A 80 3.56 -7.93 11.07
N LEU A 81 3.16 -6.69 11.40
CA LEU A 81 2.56 -6.38 12.70
C LEU A 81 1.23 -7.08 12.91
N VAL A 82 0.34 -7.05 11.91
CA VAL A 82 -0.97 -7.72 12.00
C VAL A 82 -0.80 -9.24 12.12
N ALA A 83 0.09 -9.83 11.30
CA ALA A 83 0.40 -11.25 11.39
C ALA A 83 1.01 -11.61 12.75
N GLY A 84 1.93 -10.79 13.26
CA GLY A 84 2.55 -10.97 14.57
C GLY A 84 1.54 -10.96 15.72
N VAL A 85 0.60 -10.02 15.73
CA VAL A 85 -0.46 -9.97 16.75
C VAL A 85 -1.42 -11.15 16.64
N TYR A 86 -1.83 -11.52 15.41
CA TYR A 86 -2.77 -12.62 15.19
C TYR A 86 -2.17 -13.98 15.59
N PHE A 87 -0.99 -14.32 15.07
CA PHE A 87 -0.33 -15.58 15.38
C PHE A 87 0.27 -15.61 16.80
N GLY A 88 0.68 -14.45 17.33
CA GLY A 88 1.23 -14.33 18.68
C GLY A 88 0.21 -14.70 19.76
N LYS A 89 -1.02 -14.20 19.66
CA LYS A 89 -2.10 -14.57 20.60
C LYS A 89 -2.41 -16.06 20.57
N GLN A 90 -2.54 -16.63 19.37
CA GLN A 90 -2.79 -18.05 19.20
C GLN A 90 -1.67 -18.92 19.76
N TYR A 91 -0.40 -18.48 19.65
CA TYR A 91 0.73 -19.19 20.24
C TYR A 91 0.69 -19.18 21.77
N GLN A 92 0.35 -18.04 22.37
CA GLN A 92 0.28 -17.88 23.82
C GLN A 92 -0.86 -18.71 24.43
N GLU A 93 -2.05 -18.69 23.83
CA GLU A 93 -3.18 -19.51 24.30
C GLU A 93 -2.86 -21.01 24.25
N ARG A 94 -2.18 -21.47 23.19
CA ARG A 94 -1.73 -22.87 23.08
C ARG A 94 -0.74 -23.24 24.18
N LYS A 95 0.21 -22.35 24.48
CA LYS A 95 1.19 -22.55 25.57
C LYS A 95 0.52 -22.62 26.93
N GLU A 96 -0.44 -21.74 27.21
CA GLU A 96 -1.19 -21.74 28.46
C GLU A 96 -2.05 -23.01 28.62
N ALA A 97 -2.74 -23.43 27.55
CA ALA A 97 -3.52 -24.66 27.55
C ALA A 97 -2.65 -25.91 27.77
N GLU A 98 -1.48 -25.98 27.12
CA GLU A 98 -0.51 -27.06 27.32
C GLU A 98 0.00 -27.10 28.77
N TYR A 99 0.32 -25.93 29.34
CA TYR A 99 0.76 -25.82 30.73
C TYR A 99 -0.33 -26.29 31.72
N ALA A 100 -1.57 -25.83 31.55
CA ALA A 100 -2.70 -26.22 32.39
C ALA A 100 -2.99 -27.74 32.28
N TYR A 101 -2.89 -28.28 31.07
CA TYR A 101 -3.03 -29.72 30.83
C TYR A 101 -1.95 -30.53 31.56
N LEU A 102 -0.69 -30.10 31.48
CA LEU A 102 0.42 -30.77 32.16
C LEU A 102 0.26 -30.75 33.69
N GLN A 103 -0.16 -29.62 34.25
CA GLN A 103 -0.44 -29.50 35.70
C GLN A 103 -1.58 -30.44 36.12
N THR A 104 -2.66 -30.47 35.34
CA THR A 104 -3.81 -31.34 35.61
C THR A 104 -3.43 -32.80 35.53
N LYS A 105 -2.68 -33.19 34.49
CA LYS A 105 -2.16 -34.56 34.33
C LYS A 105 -1.30 -34.98 35.52
N LYS A 106 -0.43 -34.08 36.00
CA LYS A 106 0.40 -34.32 37.19
C LYS A 106 -0.47 -34.52 38.44
N ALA A 107 -1.45 -33.65 38.67
CA ALA A 107 -2.35 -33.74 39.82
C ALA A 107 -3.17 -35.05 39.80
N LEU A 108 -3.75 -35.40 38.64
CA LEU A 108 -4.47 -36.66 38.44
C LEU A 108 -3.57 -37.87 38.68
N GLY A 109 -2.31 -37.83 38.23
CA GLY A 109 -1.33 -38.88 38.51
C GLY A 109 -1.07 -39.08 40.01
N LEU A 110 -0.99 -37.99 40.78
CA LEU A 110 -0.85 -38.08 42.24
C LEU A 110 -2.11 -38.63 42.91
N LEU A 111 -3.29 -38.25 42.43
CA LEU A 111 -4.57 -38.79 42.92
C LEU A 111 -4.67 -40.29 42.64
N ALA A 112 -4.32 -40.73 41.44
CA ALA A 112 -4.29 -42.15 41.08
C ALA A 112 -3.35 -42.93 42.00
N ALA A 113 -2.11 -42.43 42.22
CA ALA A 113 -1.16 -43.06 43.13
C ALA A 113 -1.65 -43.11 44.60
N ASN A 114 -2.43 -42.12 45.04
CA ASN A 114 -3.05 -42.14 46.37
C ASN A 114 -4.21 -43.14 46.45
N LEU A 115 -5.00 -43.24 45.38
CA LEU A 115 -6.12 -44.18 45.29
C LEU A 115 -5.63 -45.63 45.30
N ASP A 116 -4.57 -45.93 44.54
CA ASP A 116 -3.95 -47.25 44.50
C ASP A 116 -3.46 -47.68 45.89
N ARG A 117 -2.76 -46.78 46.60
CA ARG A 117 -2.35 -47.01 48.00
C ARG A 117 -3.54 -47.18 48.95
N GLY A 118 -4.63 -46.44 48.74
CA GLY A 118 -5.86 -46.58 49.51
C GLY A 118 -6.52 -47.95 49.30
N LYS A 119 -6.57 -48.42 48.05
CA LYS A 119 -7.12 -49.72 47.69
C LYS A 119 -6.36 -50.87 48.35
N GLU A 120 -5.02 -50.82 48.38
CA GLU A 120 -4.20 -51.81 49.09
C GLU A 120 -4.53 -51.90 50.58
N LYS A 121 -4.68 -50.74 51.25
CA LYS A 121 -5.05 -50.69 52.68
C LYS A 121 -6.44 -51.25 52.94
N VAL A 122 -7.41 -50.96 52.07
CA VAL A 122 -8.77 -51.52 52.18
C VAL A 122 -8.77 -53.02 51.98
N ALA A 123 -7.99 -53.54 51.02
CA ALA A 123 -7.84 -54.98 50.81
C ALA A 123 -7.25 -55.67 52.06
N TYR A 124 -6.22 -55.09 52.68
CA TYR A 124 -5.65 -55.60 53.92
C TYR A 124 -6.65 -55.63 55.08
N LEU A 125 -7.47 -54.59 55.23
CA LEU A 125 -8.52 -54.56 56.26
C LEU A 125 -9.56 -55.66 56.06
N HIS A 126 -9.95 -55.93 54.81
CA HIS A 126 -10.87 -57.02 54.49
C HIS A 126 -10.31 -58.39 54.88
N GLU A 127 -9.04 -58.67 54.56
CA GLU A 127 -8.37 -59.92 54.98
C GLU A 127 -8.27 -60.03 56.50
N PHE A 128 -7.97 -58.93 57.19
CA PHE A 128 -7.93 -58.89 58.65
C PHE A 128 -9.31 -59.18 59.28
N GLU A 129 -10.39 -58.61 58.74
CA GLU A 129 -11.75 -58.88 59.22
C GLU A 129 -12.15 -60.34 58.98
N GLU A 130 -11.88 -60.89 57.80
CA GLU A 130 -12.16 -62.30 57.49
C GLU A 130 -11.43 -63.25 58.45
N THR A 131 -10.13 -63.01 58.69
CA THR A 131 -9.34 -63.84 59.61
C THR A 131 -9.82 -63.73 61.04
N LYS A 132 -10.14 -62.52 61.53
CA LYS A 132 -10.76 -62.31 62.84
C LYS A 132 -12.08 -63.07 62.97
N GLN A 133 -12.98 -62.98 61.98
CA GLN A 133 -14.26 -63.70 62.00
C GLN A 133 -14.07 -65.22 62.00
N LYS A 134 -13.10 -65.74 61.23
CA LYS A 134 -12.76 -67.18 61.25
C LYS A 134 -12.32 -67.64 62.63
N ILE A 135 -11.45 -66.87 63.31
CA ILE A 135 -10.99 -67.20 64.67
C ILE A 135 -12.17 -67.15 65.66
N TYR A 136 -13.03 -66.13 65.57
CA TYR A 136 -14.16 -65.95 66.50
C TYR A 136 -15.28 -66.99 66.34
N LYS A 137 -15.49 -67.53 65.13
CA LYS A 137 -16.48 -68.60 64.87
C LYS A 137 -15.99 -70.00 65.24
N ASN A 138 -14.70 -70.18 65.46
CA ASN A 138 -14.08 -71.48 65.70
C ASN A 138 -13.71 -71.73 67.19
N ASN A 139 -14.18 -70.83 68.08
CA ASN A 139 -14.26 -70.97 69.53
C ASN A 139 -15.74 -70.89 69.94
#